data_AF-A0A9D1CKG0-F1
#
_entry.id   AF-A0A9D1CKG0-F1
#
_cell.length_a   1.000
_cell.length_b   1.000
_cell.length_c   1.000
_cell.angle_alpha   90.00
_cell.angle_beta   90.00
_cell.angle_gamma   90.00
#
_symmetry.space_group_name_H-M   'P 1'
#
loop_
_entity.id
_entity.type
_entity.pdbx_description
1 polymer ?
#
loop_
_entity_poly.entity_id
_entity_poly.type
_entity_poly.pdbx_seq_one_letter_code
_entity_poly.pdbx_strand_id
1 'polypeptide(L)'
;MKNLESITAETEMLTANLKRINDWVAQNPDTDPNYYEYIEQLVRFGELAADVSKYFDQVGWPTDEKGKELTHYDAWRSTPELETCHAELLKLAQARKIGEEGFTDPKTNPEAVEFLRELRTRCTIGEYFTSDDPDYRKMKQKLICMSFSVPFYIWQVQRKEPNYQYDNSSEFDTMKKMRDLNVSLYPTQYSEYDKDDNLIYEGPQFGNYIDAMFDQIEKSYKYSGAMGAKEEPVTYVKK
;
A
#
# COMPACT_ATOMS: atom_id res chain seq x y z
N MET A 1 0.89 -22.77 5.73
CA MET A 1 2.07 -22.51 4.88
C MET A 1 1.83 -23.12 3.51
N LYS A 2 2.09 -22.36 2.45
CA LYS A 2 1.93 -22.83 1.08
C LYS A 2 3.18 -23.58 0.62
N ASN A 3 3.00 -24.57 -0.24
CA ASN A 3 4.12 -25.19 -0.95
C ASN A 3 4.50 -24.33 -2.17
N LEU A 4 5.68 -24.57 -2.75
CA LEU A 4 6.16 -23.80 -3.89
C LEU A 4 5.20 -23.89 -5.09
N GLU A 5 4.63 -25.07 -5.38
CA GLU A 5 3.66 -25.26 -6.46
C GLU A 5 2.43 -24.34 -6.36
N SER A 6 1.86 -24.20 -5.14
CA SER A 6 0.73 -23.30 -4.90
C SER A 6 1.14 -21.83 -5.07
N ILE A 7 2.33 -21.45 -4.62
CA ILE A 7 2.82 -20.08 -4.77
C ILE A 7 3.08 -19.76 -6.26
N THR A 8 3.66 -20.70 -7.00
CA THR A 8 3.84 -20.62 -8.45
C THR A 8 2.50 -20.41 -9.17
N ALA A 9 1.49 -21.23 -8.89
CA ALA A 9 0.18 -21.11 -9.52
C ALA A 9 -0.49 -19.74 -9.25
N GLU A 10 -0.41 -19.24 -8.01
CA GLU A 10 -0.95 -17.91 -7.67
C GLU A 10 -0.16 -16.78 -8.35
N THR A 11 1.16 -16.95 -8.52
CA THR A 11 2.04 -16.01 -9.21
C THR A 11 1.74 -15.94 -10.70
N GLU A 12 1.47 -17.08 -11.35
CA GLU A 12 1.04 -17.13 -12.75
C GLU A 12 -0.31 -16.45 -12.95
N MET A 13 -1.26 -16.65 -12.03
CA MET A 13 -2.56 -15.97 -12.07
C MET A 13 -2.42 -14.44 -11.93
N LEU A 14 -1.55 -13.98 -11.03
CA LEU A 14 -1.26 -12.54 -10.88
C LEU A 14 -0.58 -11.99 -12.14
N THR A 15 0.38 -12.71 -12.70
CA THR A 15 1.08 -12.34 -13.94
C THR A 15 0.12 -12.20 -15.11
N ALA A 16 -0.81 -13.15 -15.28
CA ALA A 16 -1.82 -13.08 -16.33
C ALA A 16 -2.74 -11.86 -16.16
N ASN A 17 -3.12 -11.54 -14.92
CA ASN A 17 -3.91 -10.33 -14.65
C ASN A 17 -3.12 -9.04 -14.94
N LEU A 18 -1.85 -8.97 -14.54
CA LEU A 18 -0.98 -7.82 -14.83
C LEU A 18 -0.81 -7.61 -16.33
N LYS A 19 -0.58 -8.67 -17.11
CA LYS A 19 -0.52 -8.59 -18.58
C LYS A 19 -1.80 -8.03 -19.17
N ARG A 20 -2.96 -8.54 -18.74
CA ARG A 20 -4.27 -8.04 -19.17
C ARG A 20 -4.44 -6.55 -18.87
N ILE A 21 -4.00 -6.09 -17.70
CA ILE A 21 -4.05 -4.67 -17.33
C ILE A 21 -3.10 -3.86 -18.22
N ASN A 22 -1.84 -4.28 -18.36
CA ASN A 22 -0.84 -3.62 -19.21
C ASN A 22 -1.33 -3.48 -20.65
N ASP A 23 -1.91 -4.53 -21.24
CA ASP A 23 -2.48 -4.51 -22.58
C ASP A 23 -3.62 -3.49 -22.70
N TRP A 24 -4.49 -3.41 -21.69
CA TRP A 24 -5.56 -2.42 -21.65
C TRP A 24 -5.02 -0.99 -21.54
N VAL A 25 -4.02 -0.74 -20.69
CA VAL A 25 -3.39 0.59 -20.54
C VAL A 25 -2.72 1.01 -21.84
N ALA A 26 -2.02 0.09 -22.52
CA ALA A 26 -1.41 0.38 -23.82
C ALA A 26 -2.43 0.78 -24.89
N GLN A 27 -3.65 0.23 -24.82
CA GLN A 27 -4.77 0.59 -25.71
C GLN A 27 -5.51 1.87 -25.27
N ASN A 28 -5.28 2.34 -24.05
CA ASN A 28 -5.99 3.48 -23.44
C ASN A 28 -5.01 4.47 -22.75
N PRO A 29 -4.06 5.06 -23.50
CA PRO A 29 -2.94 5.83 -22.93
C PRO A 29 -3.35 7.14 -22.26
N ASP A 30 -4.51 7.70 -22.60
CA ASP A 30 -5.00 8.98 -22.06
C ASP A 30 -5.76 8.82 -20.73
N THR A 31 -5.81 7.60 -20.17
CA THR A 31 -6.51 7.35 -18.90
C THR A 31 -5.66 7.81 -17.72
N ASP A 32 -6.32 8.45 -16.74
CA ASP A 32 -5.65 8.89 -15.53
C ASP A 32 -4.97 7.72 -14.79
N PRO A 33 -3.85 7.97 -14.08
CA PRO A 33 -3.22 6.94 -13.27
C PRO A 33 -4.20 6.31 -12.26
N ASN A 34 -4.27 4.99 -12.22
CA ASN A 34 -5.06 4.25 -11.25
C ASN A 34 -4.15 3.70 -10.15
N TYR A 35 -3.90 4.53 -9.12
CA TYR A 35 -3.07 4.13 -7.99
C TYR A 35 -3.67 2.96 -7.20
N TYR A 36 -4.99 2.86 -7.10
CA TYR A 36 -5.62 1.73 -6.41
C TYR A 36 -5.27 0.40 -7.11
N GLU A 37 -5.43 0.33 -8.43
CA GLU A 37 -5.13 -0.88 -9.22
C GLU A 37 -3.66 -1.29 -9.10
N TYR A 38 -2.75 -0.32 -9.19
CA TYR A 38 -1.31 -0.58 -9.04
C TYR A 38 -0.95 -1.08 -7.63
N ILE A 39 -1.40 -0.36 -6.60
CA ILE A 39 -1.11 -0.72 -5.20
C ILE A 39 -1.72 -2.08 -4.85
N GLU A 40 -2.92 -2.38 -5.37
CA GLU A 40 -3.54 -3.69 -5.19
C GLU A 40 -2.67 -4.82 -5.76
N GLN A 41 -2.16 -4.67 -6.98
CA GLN A 41 -1.30 -5.70 -7.57
C GLN A 41 0.06 -5.78 -6.86
N LEU A 42 0.62 -4.65 -6.41
CA LEU A 42 1.87 -4.60 -5.65
C LEU A 42 1.75 -5.33 -4.30
N VAL A 43 0.65 -5.11 -3.57
CA VAL A 43 0.40 -5.80 -2.30
C VAL A 43 0.25 -7.30 -2.53
N ARG A 44 -0.52 -7.73 -3.55
CA ARG A 44 -0.66 -9.15 -3.90
C ARG A 44 0.69 -9.78 -4.26
N PHE A 45 1.53 -9.06 -4.99
CA PHE A 45 2.89 -9.49 -5.28
C PHE A 45 3.71 -9.64 -3.98
N GLY A 46 3.62 -8.66 -3.07
CA GLY A 46 4.30 -8.73 -1.77
C GLY A 46 3.86 -9.91 -0.90
N GLU A 47 2.57 -10.27 -0.91
CA GLU A 47 2.10 -11.48 -0.23
C GLU A 47 2.78 -12.74 -0.79
N LEU A 48 2.92 -12.83 -2.12
CA LEU A 48 3.59 -13.96 -2.78
C LEU A 48 5.10 -13.97 -2.49
N ALA A 49 5.77 -12.82 -2.56
CA ALA A 49 7.19 -12.72 -2.23
C ALA A 49 7.48 -13.11 -0.78
N ALA A 50 6.61 -12.73 0.16
CA ALA A 50 6.68 -13.16 1.55
C ALA A 50 6.44 -14.66 1.72
N ASP A 51 5.47 -15.24 1.00
CA ASP A 51 5.22 -16.68 1.01
C ASP A 51 6.43 -17.47 0.46
N VAL A 52 7.07 -16.98 -0.61
CA VAL A 52 8.31 -17.57 -1.15
C VAL A 52 9.46 -17.47 -0.15
N SER A 53 9.63 -16.32 0.51
CA SER A 53 10.66 -16.15 1.54
C SER A 53 10.49 -17.15 2.67
N LYS A 54 9.27 -17.27 3.21
CA LYS A 54 8.93 -18.24 4.26
C LYS A 54 9.21 -19.69 3.85
N TYR A 55 9.01 -20.02 2.58
CA TYR A 55 9.31 -21.34 2.03
C TYR A 55 10.83 -21.59 1.98
N PHE A 56 11.60 -20.69 1.37
CA PHE A 56 13.05 -20.87 1.20
C PHE A 56 13.85 -20.75 2.50
N ASP A 57 13.36 -19.98 3.49
CA ASP A 57 13.95 -19.97 4.84
C ASP A 57 13.93 -21.36 5.51
N GLN A 58 13.08 -22.28 5.05
CA GLN A 58 12.97 -23.63 5.61
C GLN A 58 13.67 -24.70 4.78
N VAL A 59 13.55 -24.61 3.46
CA VAL A 59 14.09 -25.64 2.56
C VAL A 59 15.49 -25.32 2.02
N GLY A 60 16.00 -24.12 2.32
CA GLY A 60 17.25 -23.59 1.79
C GLY A 60 17.01 -22.70 0.56
N TRP A 61 17.73 -21.58 0.51
CA TRP A 61 17.63 -20.62 -0.58
C TRP A 61 18.36 -21.11 -1.83
N PRO A 62 17.84 -20.81 -3.04
CA PRO A 62 18.56 -21.09 -4.27
C PRO A 62 19.80 -20.20 -4.40
N THR A 63 20.75 -20.61 -5.24
CA THR A 63 21.91 -19.80 -5.62
C THR A 63 21.71 -19.17 -6.99
N ASP A 64 22.21 -17.96 -7.19
CA ASP A 64 22.23 -17.33 -8.51
C ASP A 64 23.29 -17.93 -9.45
N GLU A 65 23.35 -17.43 -10.70
CA GLU A 65 24.29 -17.87 -11.73
C GLU A 65 25.77 -17.73 -11.33
N LYS A 66 26.07 -16.89 -10.32
CA LYS A 66 27.43 -16.67 -9.78
C LYS A 66 27.71 -17.52 -8.55
N GLY A 67 26.77 -18.38 -8.15
CA GLY A 67 26.86 -19.23 -6.96
C GLY A 67 26.62 -18.48 -5.65
N LYS A 68 26.09 -17.24 -5.69
CA LYS A 68 25.70 -16.51 -4.48
C LYS A 68 24.33 -17.02 -4.01
N GLU A 69 24.24 -17.45 -2.76
CA GLU A 69 22.96 -17.79 -2.13
C GLU A 69 22.06 -16.56 -2.05
N LEU A 70 20.80 -16.74 -2.48
CA LEU A 70 19.78 -15.72 -2.39
C LEU A 70 19.27 -15.58 -0.95
N THR A 71 18.59 -14.48 -0.67
CA THR A 71 17.95 -14.23 0.64
C THR A 71 16.59 -13.57 0.42
N HIS A 72 15.88 -13.24 1.50
CA HIS A 72 14.64 -12.47 1.44
C HIS A 72 14.78 -11.14 0.66
N TYR A 73 15.97 -10.51 0.62
CA TYR A 73 16.24 -9.34 -0.22
C TYR A 73 16.17 -9.61 -1.73
N ASP A 74 16.31 -10.87 -2.11
CA ASP A 74 16.25 -11.37 -3.48
C ASP A 74 14.96 -12.15 -3.77
N ALA A 75 13.96 -12.09 -2.87
CA ALA A 75 12.72 -12.86 -2.97
C ALA A 75 12.09 -12.73 -4.36
N TRP A 76 11.92 -11.51 -4.87
CA TRP A 76 11.33 -11.21 -6.18
C TRP A 76 11.93 -11.96 -7.37
N ARG A 77 13.21 -12.40 -7.30
CA ARG A 77 13.93 -13.13 -8.36
C ARG A 77 14.29 -14.56 -7.98
N SER A 78 13.78 -15.04 -6.86
CA SER A 78 14.10 -16.38 -6.35
C SER A 78 13.38 -17.50 -7.11
N THR A 79 12.34 -17.17 -7.91
CA THR A 79 11.73 -18.06 -8.89
C THR A 79 11.53 -17.34 -10.23
N PRO A 80 11.57 -18.07 -11.38
CA PRO A 80 11.31 -17.47 -12.69
C PRO A 80 9.92 -16.83 -12.81
N GLU A 81 8.90 -17.41 -12.16
CA GLU A 81 7.53 -16.90 -12.22
C GLU A 81 7.39 -15.60 -11.44
N LEU A 82 8.03 -15.49 -10.28
CA LEU A 82 8.00 -14.26 -9.49
C LEU A 82 8.79 -13.14 -10.17
N GLU A 83 9.92 -13.48 -10.80
CA GLU A 83 10.70 -12.52 -11.60
C GLU A 83 9.88 -11.98 -12.78
N THR A 84 9.18 -12.86 -13.48
CA THR A 84 8.27 -12.49 -14.58
C THR A 84 7.12 -11.61 -14.08
N CYS A 85 6.52 -11.97 -12.95
CA CYS A 85 5.45 -11.19 -12.34
C CYS A 85 5.92 -9.79 -11.93
N HIS A 86 7.12 -9.68 -11.34
CA HIS A 86 7.74 -8.41 -10.98
C HIS A 86 7.98 -7.54 -12.21
N ALA A 87 8.48 -8.12 -13.31
CA ALA A 87 8.67 -7.39 -14.56
C ALA A 87 7.37 -6.81 -15.12
N GLU A 88 6.25 -7.54 -15.04
CA GLU A 88 4.93 -7.03 -15.45
C GLU A 88 4.42 -5.92 -14.53
N LEU A 89 4.73 -5.99 -13.23
CA LEU A 89 4.40 -4.93 -12.27
C LEU A 89 5.19 -3.64 -12.54
N LEU A 90 6.47 -3.76 -12.91
CA LEU A 90 7.30 -2.62 -13.32
C LEU A 90 6.78 -1.97 -14.62
N LYS A 91 6.35 -2.78 -15.59
CA LYS A 91 5.68 -2.27 -16.80
C LYS A 91 4.42 -1.48 -16.46
N LEU A 92 3.60 -1.98 -15.53
CA LEU A 92 2.39 -1.27 -15.09
C LEU A 92 2.74 0.07 -14.43
N ALA A 93 3.74 0.07 -13.54
CA ALA A 93 4.21 1.29 -12.89
C ALA A 93 4.64 2.34 -13.93
N GLN A 94 5.44 1.93 -14.93
CA GLN A 94 5.94 2.82 -15.98
C GLN A 94 4.80 3.31 -16.88
N ALA A 95 3.91 2.43 -17.34
CA ALA A 95 2.79 2.80 -18.20
C ALA A 95 1.84 3.81 -17.53
N ARG A 96 1.70 3.72 -16.20
CA ARG A 96 0.89 4.62 -15.37
C ARG A 96 1.69 5.80 -14.78
N LYS A 97 2.98 5.93 -15.12
CA LYS A 97 3.91 6.96 -14.60
C LYS A 97 3.95 7.05 -13.07
N ILE A 98 3.84 5.92 -12.39
CA ILE A 98 3.79 5.82 -10.93
C ILE A 98 5.17 6.14 -10.33
N GLY A 99 5.27 7.22 -9.57
CA GLY A 99 6.54 7.64 -8.95
C GLY A 99 7.36 8.62 -9.78
N GLU A 100 6.88 9.08 -10.94
CA GLU A 100 7.66 9.94 -11.84
C GLU A 100 7.30 11.43 -11.68
N GLU A 101 6.01 11.78 -11.65
CA GLU A 101 5.54 13.17 -11.61
C GLU A 101 4.20 13.30 -10.85
N GLY A 102 3.87 14.54 -10.45
CA GLY A 102 2.55 14.87 -9.91
C GLY A 102 2.36 14.45 -8.46
N PHE A 103 1.42 13.54 -8.19
CA PHE A 103 1.07 13.16 -6.82
C PHE A 103 2.25 12.53 -6.07
N THR A 104 3.11 11.80 -6.77
CA THR A 104 4.34 11.22 -6.21
C THR A 104 5.58 12.03 -6.55
N ASP A 105 5.45 13.35 -6.69
CA ASP A 105 6.60 14.26 -6.74
C ASP A 105 7.06 14.57 -5.30
N PRO A 106 8.34 14.35 -4.95
CA PRO A 106 8.89 14.66 -3.63
C PRO A 106 8.67 16.12 -3.17
N LYS A 107 8.53 17.06 -4.12
CA LYS A 107 8.27 18.47 -3.81
C LYS A 107 6.80 18.76 -3.53
N THR A 108 5.90 17.88 -3.97
CA THR A 108 4.45 18.08 -3.87
C THR A 108 3.86 17.27 -2.72
N ASN A 109 4.18 15.97 -2.61
CA ASN A 109 3.71 15.10 -1.53
C ASN A 109 4.84 14.16 -1.06
N PRO A 110 5.77 14.63 -0.21
CA PRO A 110 6.87 13.80 0.28
C PRO A 110 6.37 12.54 1.02
N GLU A 111 5.27 12.63 1.76
CA GLU A 111 4.71 11.48 2.50
C GLU A 111 4.23 10.38 1.54
N ALA A 112 3.64 10.74 0.40
CA ALA A 112 3.21 9.77 -0.61
C ALA A 112 4.42 9.08 -1.29
N VAL A 113 5.52 9.81 -1.48
CA VAL A 113 6.76 9.24 -2.02
C VAL A 113 7.36 8.24 -1.05
N GLU A 114 7.48 8.61 0.22
CA GLU A 114 8.04 7.73 1.25
C GLU A 114 7.17 6.48 1.43
N PHE A 115 5.84 6.63 1.47
CA PHE A 115 4.93 5.50 1.56
C PHE A 115 5.07 4.56 0.36
N LEU A 116 5.04 5.10 -0.86
CA LEU A 116 5.18 4.28 -2.07
C LEU A 116 6.54 3.58 -2.12
N ARG A 117 7.62 4.26 -1.72
CA ARG A 117 8.96 3.68 -1.67
C ARG A 117 9.00 2.53 -0.68
N GLU A 118 8.52 2.73 0.54
CA GLU A 118 8.55 1.69 1.56
C GLU A 118 7.69 0.49 1.17
N LEU A 119 6.49 0.73 0.66
CA LEU A 119 5.60 -0.33 0.18
C LEU A 119 6.26 -1.13 -0.95
N ARG A 120 6.87 -0.46 -1.95
CA ARG A 120 7.61 -1.12 -3.03
C ARG A 120 8.75 -1.96 -2.50
N THR A 121 9.54 -1.41 -1.57
CA THR A 121 10.66 -2.11 -0.96
C THR A 121 10.17 -3.38 -0.28
N ARG A 122 9.25 -3.27 0.68
CA ARG A 122 8.75 -4.40 1.48
C ARG A 122 7.93 -5.42 0.69
N CYS A 123 7.34 -5.06 -0.43
CA CYS A 123 6.69 -6.02 -1.32
C CYS A 123 7.69 -6.71 -2.27
N THR A 124 8.80 -6.05 -2.61
CA THR A 124 9.83 -6.60 -3.50
C THR A 124 10.78 -7.54 -2.75
N ILE A 125 11.20 -7.11 -1.56
CA ILE A 125 11.90 -7.98 -0.62
C ILE A 125 10.83 -8.79 0.13
N GLY A 126 11.11 -10.02 0.53
CA GLY A 126 10.13 -10.94 1.11
C GLY A 126 9.64 -10.58 2.52
N GLU A 127 9.58 -9.30 2.87
CA GLU A 127 9.33 -8.78 4.22
C GLU A 127 7.93 -8.15 4.37
N TYR A 128 7.06 -8.25 3.36
CA TYR A 128 5.66 -7.88 3.54
C TYR A 128 5.03 -8.78 4.60
N PHE A 129 4.46 -8.19 5.65
CA PHE A 129 3.81 -8.96 6.70
C PHE A 129 2.51 -9.57 6.16
N THR A 130 2.47 -10.90 6.12
CA THR A 130 1.27 -11.70 5.82
C THR A 130 0.73 -12.40 7.07
N SER A 131 -0.56 -12.21 7.33
CA SER A 131 -1.31 -12.94 8.37
C SER A 131 -1.94 -14.22 7.80
N ASP A 132 -2.11 -15.23 8.63
CA ASP A 132 -2.91 -16.42 8.30
C ASP A 132 -4.43 -16.14 8.34
N ASP A 133 -4.87 -15.02 8.91
CA ASP A 133 -6.26 -14.58 8.90
C ASP A 133 -6.62 -13.92 7.56
N PRO A 134 -7.43 -14.56 6.70
CA PRO A 134 -7.77 -14.04 5.38
C PRO A 134 -8.61 -12.75 5.45
N ASP A 135 -9.38 -12.54 6.52
CA ASP A 135 -10.19 -11.33 6.67
C ASP A 135 -9.32 -10.14 7.05
N TYR A 136 -8.35 -10.35 7.94
CA TYR A 136 -7.33 -9.34 8.21
C TYR A 136 -6.52 -9.00 6.96
N ARG A 137 -6.06 -9.99 6.17
CA ARG A 137 -5.31 -9.72 4.93
C ARG A 137 -6.10 -8.82 3.97
N LYS A 138 -7.36 -9.18 3.71
CA LYS A 138 -8.25 -8.38 2.85
C LYS A 138 -8.45 -6.96 3.38
N MET A 139 -8.62 -6.82 4.70
CA MET A 139 -8.76 -5.52 5.35
C MET A 139 -7.47 -4.69 5.21
N LYS A 140 -6.30 -5.26 5.53
CA LYS A 140 -4.99 -4.58 5.41
C LYS A 140 -4.73 -4.14 3.97
N GLN A 141 -4.97 -5.01 2.99
CA GLN A 141 -4.84 -4.68 1.58
C GLN A 141 -5.74 -3.49 1.21
N LYS A 142 -7.03 -3.55 1.58
CA LYS A 142 -7.97 -2.46 1.31
C LYS A 142 -7.56 -1.16 1.98
N LEU A 143 -7.10 -1.21 3.24
CA LEU A 143 -6.59 -0.05 3.96
C LEU A 143 -5.39 0.58 3.24
N ILE A 144 -4.40 -0.22 2.83
CA ILE A 144 -3.22 0.28 2.09
C ILE A 144 -3.64 0.91 0.76
N CYS A 145 -4.49 0.24 -0.02
CA CYS A 145 -4.98 0.76 -1.30
C CYS A 145 -5.70 2.11 -1.12
N MET A 146 -6.63 2.19 -0.16
CA MET A 146 -7.40 3.41 0.09
C MET A 146 -6.55 4.54 0.66
N SER A 147 -5.60 4.24 1.54
CA SER A 147 -4.70 5.22 2.14
C SER A 147 -3.83 5.92 1.09
N PHE A 148 -3.55 5.25 -0.03
CA PHE A 148 -2.86 5.88 -1.15
C PHE A 148 -3.81 6.53 -2.16
N SER A 149 -4.89 5.83 -2.53
CA SER A 149 -5.75 6.24 -3.64
C SER A 149 -6.64 7.43 -3.29
N VAL A 150 -7.18 7.52 -2.06
CA VAL A 150 -8.09 8.61 -1.68
C VAL A 150 -7.36 9.97 -1.70
N PRO A 151 -6.18 10.13 -1.07
CA PRO A 151 -5.39 11.36 -1.21
C PRO A 151 -5.04 11.70 -2.65
N PHE A 152 -4.69 10.68 -3.47
CA PHE A 152 -4.44 10.88 -4.90
C PHE A 152 -5.65 11.47 -5.62
N TYR A 153 -6.86 10.93 -5.40
CA TYR A 153 -8.07 11.43 -6.04
C TYR A 153 -8.42 12.85 -5.59
N ILE A 154 -8.25 13.16 -4.29
CA ILE A 154 -8.42 14.52 -3.76
C ILE A 154 -7.48 15.48 -4.49
N TRP A 155 -6.18 15.14 -4.54
CA TRP A 155 -5.17 15.94 -5.24
C TRP A 155 -5.51 16.12 -6.72
N GLN A 156 -5.96 15.05 -7.39
CA GLN A 156 -6.31 15.07 -8.81
C GLN A 156 -7.48 16.01 -9.10
N VAL A 157 -8.53 15.98 -8.28
CA VAL A 157 -9.70 16.87 -8.42
C VAL A 157 -9.31 18.33 -8.14
N GLN A 158 -8.50 18.58 -7.11
CA GLN A 158 -8.06 19.93 -6.74
C GLN A 158 -7.25 20.64 -7.84
N ARG A 159 -6.64 19.90 -8.77
CA ARG A 159 -5.99 20.49 -9.96
C ARG A 159 -6.97 21.21 -10.89
N LYS A 160 -8.24 20.77 -10.92
CA LYS A 160 -9.30 21.37 -11.73
C LYS A 160 -10.22 22.24 -10.88
N GLU A 161 -10.39 21.89 -9.61
CA GLU A 161 -11.27 22.57 -8.65
C GLU A 161 -10.52 22.89 -7.36
N PRO A 162 -9.76 24.00 -7.28
CA PRO A 162 -8.86 24.28 -6.16
C PRO A 162 -9.54 24.40 -4.79
N ASN A 163 -10.85 24.67 -4.76
CA ASN A 163 -11.64 24.76 -3.53
C ASN A 163 -12.36 23.45 -3.18
N TYR A 164 -12.09 22.36 -3.90
CA TYR A 164 -12.67 21.06 -3.62
C TYR A 164 -12.32 20.62 -2.19
N GLN A 165 -13.35 20.24 -1.44
CA GLN A 165 -13.25 19.62 -0.13
C GLN A 165 -13.81 18.21 -0.21
N TYR A 166 -13.05 17.25 0.31
CA TYR A 166 -13.49 15.87 0.39
C TYR A 166 -14.63 15.75 1.40
N ASP A 167 -15.76 15.14 1.00
CA ASP A 167 -16.97 15.06 1.84
C ASP A 167 -17.57 13.65 1.95
N ASN A 168 -16.87 12.62 1.45
CA ASN A 168 -17.29 11.24 1.58
C ASN A 168 -17.04 10.69 2.99
N SER A 169 -17.92 11.04 3.92
CA SER A 169 -17.85 10.60 5.32
C SER A 169 -17.86 9.09 5.48
N SER A 170 -18.69 8.37 4.71
CA SER A 170 -18.77 6.91 4.81
C SER A 170 -17.47 6.21 4.44
N GLU A 171 -16.79 6.68 3.40
CA GLU A 171 -15.50 6.13 2.98
C GLU A 171 -14.43 6.43 4.03
N PHE A 172 -14.38 7.66 4.52
CA PHE A 172 -13.39 8.05 5.50
C PHE A 172 -13.57 7.35 6.85
N ASP A 173 -14.81 7.22 7.33
CA ASP A 173 -15.13 6.48 8.56
C ASP A 173 -14.78 5.00 8.43
N THR A 174 -14.95 4.43 7.24
CA THR A 174 -14.54 3.04 6.96
C THR A 174 -13.02 2.91 7.05
N MET A 175 -12.27 3.86 6.49
CA MET A 175 -10.82 3.89 6.59
C MET A 175 -10.35 4.00 8.04
N LYS A 176 -10.95 4.89 8.85
CA LYS A 176 -10.65 5.03 10.29
C LYS A 176 -10.86 3.73 11.05
N LYS A 177 -12.00 3.06 10.85
CA LYS A 177 -12.28 1.76 11.47
C LYS A 177 -11.26 0.69 11.09
N MET A 178 -10.84 0.64 9.81
CA MET A 178 -9.83 -0.31 9.36
C MET A 178 -8.46 -0.01 9.97
N ARG A 179 -8.07 1.26 10.07
CA ARG A 179 -6.84 1.71 10.74
C ARG A 179 -6.84 1.28 12.22
N ASP A 180 -7.91 1.59 12.96
CA ASP A 180 -8.03 1.25 14.38
C ASP A 180 -7.97 -0.27 14.60
N LEU A 181 -8.65 -1.03 13.74
CA LEU A 181 -8.61 -2.49 13.77
C LEU A 181 -7.20 -3.03 13.45
N ASN A 182 -6.50 -2.44 12.48
CA ASN A 182 -5.14 -2.83 12.13
C ASN A 182 -4.18 -2.67 13.32
N VAL A 183 -4.27 -1.54 14.03
CA VAL A 183 -3.51 -1.29 15.26
C VAL A 183 -3.92 -2.26 16.38
N SER A 184 -5.21 -2.50 16.56
CA SER A 184 -5.71 -3.36 17.64
C SER A 184 -5.32 -4.83 17.46
N LEU A 185 -5.33 -5.35 16.23
CA LEU A 185 -5.02 -6.76 15.97
C LEU A 185 -3.51 -7.02 15.93
N TYR A 186 -2.74 -6.06 15.45
CA TYR A 186 -1.29 -6.20 15.29
C TYR A 186 -0.55 -4.93 15.73
N PRO A 187 -0.47 -4.69 17.04
CA PRO A 187 0.09 -3.45 17.58
C PRO A 187 1.59 -3.29 17.29
N THR A 188 2.31 -4.37 16.99
CA THR A 188 3.74 -4.37 16.68
C THR A 188 4.05 -5.39 15.60
N GLN A 189 4.28 -4.93 14.37
CA GLN A 189 4.74 -5.73 13.23
C GLN A 189 6.07 -5.22 12.66
N TYR A 190 6.38 -3.95 12.92
CA TYR A 190 7.49 -3.25 12.31
C TYR A 190 8.05 -2.22 13.28
N SER A 191 9.37 -2.11 13.29
CA SER A 191 10.11 -1.09 14.01
C SER A 191 11.04 -0.39 13.03
N GLU A 192 11.01 0.93 13.02
CA GLU A 192 11.88 1.78 12.19
C GLU A 192 12.86 2.51 13.09
N TYR A 193 14.11 2.59 12.65
CA TYR A 193 15.20 3.23 13.38
C TYR A 193 15.84 4.31 12.51
N ASP A 194 16.30 5.40 13.13
CA ASP A 194 17.11 6.39 12.44
C ASP A 194 18.56 5.88 12.22
N LYS A 195 19.38 6.71 11.57
CA LYS A 195 20.80 6.43 11.28
C LYS A 195 21.68 6.24 12.51
N ASP A 196 21.20 6.66 13.68
CA ASP A 196 21.90 6.63 14.97
C ASP A 196 21.30 5.51 15.87
N ASP A 197 20.59 4.56 15.26
CA ASP A 197 19.91 3.41 15.90
C ASP A 197 18.82 3.79 16.92
N ASN A 198 18.27 5.01 16.86
CA ASN A 198 17.15 5.38 17.72
C ASN A 198 15.83 4.91 17.11
N LEU A 199 14.96 4.31 17.93
CA LEU A 199 13.62 3.90 17.52
C LEU A 199 12.78 5.13 17.15
N ILE A 200 12.37 5.22 15.89
CA ILE A 200 11.51 6.31 15.39
C ILE A 200 10.06 5.88 15.17
N TYR A 201 9.82 4.58 15.00
CA TYR A 201 8.47 4.03 14.90
C TYR A 201 8.43 2.60 15.40
N GLU A 202 7.37 2.24 16.11
CA GLU A 202 7.00 0.85 16.40
C GLU A 202 5.49 0.73 16.25
N GLY A 203 5.03 -0.21 15.43
CA GLY A 203 3.61 -0.33 15.12
C GLY A 203 3.28 -1.37 14.07
N PRO A 204 2.03 -1.39 13.56
CA PRO A 204 1.68 -2.14 12.36
C PRO A 204 2.58 -1.77 11.18
N GLN A 205 2.86 -2.72 10.29
CA GLN A 205 3.63 -2.44 9.09
C GLN A 205 2.91 -1.38 8.25
N PHE A 206 3.67 -0.34 7.88
CA PHE A 206 3.21 0.87 7.20
C PHE A 206 2.32 1.83 7.99
N GLY A 207 2.11 1.63 9.30
CA GLY A 207 1.15 2.43 10.06
C GLY A 207 1.51 3.93 10.13
N ASN A 208 2.80 4.28 10.29
CA ASN A 208 3.25 5.68 10.22
C ASN A 208 2.93 6.35 8.88
N TYR A 209 3.12 5.65 7.76
CA TYR A 209 2.79 6.18 6.43
C TYR A 209 1.28 6.27 6.21
N ILE A 210 0.51 5.28 6.66
CA ILE A 210 -0.97 5.31 6.62
C ILE A 210 -1.47 6.54 7.39
N ASP A 211 -0.94 6.79 8.58
CA ASP A 211 -1.30 7.93 9.41
C ASP A 211 -0.99 9.26 8.72
N ALA A 212 0.20 9.38 8.12
CA ALA A 212 0.58 10.56 7.35
C ALA A 212 -0.36 10.83 6.16
N MET A 213 -0.83 9.78 5.48
CA MET A 213 -1.83 9.92 4.42
C MET A 213 -3.21 10.30 4.94
N PHE A 214 -3.62 9.79 6.10
CA PHE A 214 -4.87 10.20 6.75
C PHE A 214 -4.86 11.68 7.09
N ASP A 215 -3.74 12.21 7.60
CA ASP A 215 -3.60 13.65 7.88
C ASP A 215 -3.80 14.51 6.62
N GLN A 216 -3.39 14.02 5.44
CA GLN A 216 -3.64 14.72 4.17
C GLN A 216 -5.15 14.73 3.81
N ILE A 217 -5.86 13.62 4.07
CA ILE A 217 -7.31 13.56 3.89
C ILE A 217 -7.99 14.54 4.84
N GLU A 218 -7.61 14.57 6.12
CA GLU A 218 -8.21 15.45 7.13
C GLU A 218 -8.05 16.93 6.79
N LYS A 219 -6.88 17.36 6.30
CA LYS A 219 -6.64 18.74 5.83
C LYS A 219 -7.57 19.13 4.69
N SER A 220 -7.98 18.18 3.86
CA SER A 220 -8.90 18.39 2.73
C SER A 220 -10.35 18.08 3.08
N TYR A 221 -10.62 17.58 4.29
CA TYR A 221 -11.93 17.07 4.67
C TYR A 221 -12.88 18.22 5.07
N LYS A 222 -14.05 18.27 4.42
CA LYS A 222 -15.07 19.30 4.60
C LYS A 222 -15.52 19.49 6.05
N TYR A 223 -15.50 18.42 6.85
CA TYR A 223 -15.98 18.40 8.23
C TYR A 223 -14.88 18.52 9.28
N SER A 224 -13.62 18.73 8.88
CA SER A 224 -12.48 18.88 9.81
C SER A 224 -12.65 20.04 10.82
N GLY A 225 -13.36 21.12 10.42
CA GLY A 225 -13.70 22.24 11.32
C GLY A 225 -14.97 22.06 12.15
N ALA A 226 -15.78 21.03 11.90
CA ALA A 226 -17.05 20.81 12.60
C ALA A 226 -16.89 20.17 13.98
N MET A 227 -15.74 19.56 14.28
CA MET A 227 -15.44 19.01 15.62
C MET A 227 -15.17 20.09 16.70
N GLY A 228 -15.23 21.38 16.36
CA GLY A 228 -15.05 22.51 17.29
C GLY A 228 -16.30 23.39 17.50
N ALA A 229 -17.42 23.10 16.83
CA ALA A 229 -18.66 23.84 17.02
C ALA A 229 -19.42 23.27 18.23
N LYS A 230 -19.13 23.85 19.39
CA LYS A 230 -19.77 23.66 20.71
C LYS A 230 -21.21 23.12 20.63
N GLU A 231 -21.46 22.02 21.33
CA GLU A 231 -22.79 21.76 21.89
C GLU A 231 -23.20 23.00 22.70
N GLU A 232 -24.20 23.73 22.21
CA GLU A 232 -24.83 24.78 23.00
C GLU A 232 -25.47 24.15 24.23
N PRO A 233 -25.25 24.69 25.45
CA PRO A 233 -25.85 24.14 26.65
C PRO A 233 -27.36 24.28 26.55
N VAL A 234 -28.06 23.14 26.58
CA VAL A 234 -29.51 23.08 26.68
C VAL A 234 -29.93 23.78 27.98
N THR A 235 -30.46 25.00 27.84
CA THR A 235 -31.08 25.72 28.95
C THR A 235 -32.48 25.17 29.16
N TYR A 236 -32.63 24.31 30.17
CA TYR A 236 -33.94 23.90 30.64
C TYR A 236 -34.64 25.08 31.32
N VAL A 237 -35.61 25.68 30.64
CA VAL A 237 -36.58 26.57 31.28
C VAL A 237 -37.56 25.68 32.06
N LYS A 238 -37.44 25.67 33.39
CA LYS A 238 -38.48 25.12 34.27
C LYS A 238 -39.74 25.98 34.13
N LYS A 239 -40.85 25.35 33.78
CA LYS A 239 -42.20 25.87 34.06
C LYS A 239 -42.58 25.57 35.50
#